data_AF-A0A7J9EYP6-F1
#
_entry.id   AF-A0A7J9EYP6-F1
#
_cell.length_a   1.000
_cell.length_b   1.000
_cell.length_c   1.000
_cell.angle_alpha   90.00
_cell.angle_beta   90.00
_cell.angle_gamma   90.00
#
_symmetry.space_group_name_H-M   'P 1'
#
loop_
_entity.id
_entity.type
_entity.pdbx_description
1 polymer ?
#
loop_
_entity_poly.entity_id
_entity_poly.type
_entity_poly.pdbx_seq_one_letter_code
_entity_poly.pdbx_strand_id
1 'polypeptide(L)'
;PSKPPTYAPPPKSPSKPPTYAPPTKPPTYAPPPKPPVYPPTKPPTAPPTKPPVHPPTYPPPSPSPPKPPTYPKPQRSLVAVQGVVFCKSCKYAGSDTLLGAKPILGATVKLTCKNTKYKQEATAKTDKNGYFFLQAPKTVTSFGAHKCTVSLVSSPMAKCSKLSNLHGGLKGATLRPEKPFTANKLPFILYTVGPFAFEPKCY
;
A
#
# COMPACT_ATOMS: atom_id res chain seq x y z
N PRO A 1 -77.05 87.87 73.39
CA PRO A 1 -78.04 87.40 72.40
C PRO A 1 -77.68 87.91 70.98
N SER A 2 -76.92 87.17 70.20
CA SER A 2 -76.86 85.74 70.34
C SER A 2 -78.32 85.20 70.27
N LYS A 3 -79.15 85.35 69.21
CA LYS A 3 -79.40 86.39 68.16
C LYS A 3 -78.21 86.96 67.32
N PRO A 4 -78.41 87.88 66.38
CA PRO A 4 -79.41 87.98 65.33
C PRO A 4 -78.64 88.03 63.98
N PRO A 5 -78.96 88.94 63.03
CA PRO A 5 -78.99 88.72 61.60
C PRO A 5 -77.56 88.86 60.99
N THR A 6 -77.34 89.13 59.71
CA THR A 6 -77.27 90.53 59.26
C THR A 6 -77.02 90.51 57.75
N TYR A 7 -77.82 91.34 57.10
CA TYR A 7 -77.65 91.83 55.75
C TYR A 7 -76.27 92.45 55.47
N ALA A 8 -75.92 92.45 54.18
CA ALA A 8 -75.21 93.51 53.45
C ALA A 8 -73.73 93.76 53.84
N PRO A 9 -72.79 94.01 52.89
CA PRO A 9 -72.94 95.12 51.95
C PRO A 9 -72.38 94.87 50.52
N PRO A 10 -72.55 95.86 49.63
CA PRO A 10 -72.38 95.73 48.20
C PRO A 10 -71.04 96.35 47.75
N PRO A 11 -71.01 97.03 46.60
CA PRO A 11 -70.27 96.69 45.39
C PRO A 11 -68.87 97.31 45.38
N LYS A 12 -67.91 96.70 44.68
CA LYS A 12 -66.80 97.46 44.10
C LYS A 12 -66.51 97.02 42.66
N SER A 13 -67.18 97.76 41.78
CA SER A 13 -66.75 98.18 40.43
C SER A 13 -65.27 98.62 40.41
N PRO A 14 -64.70 99.02 39.26
CA PRO A 14 -64.88 98.63 37.87
C PRO A 14 -63.52 98.23 37.27
N SER A 15 -63.50 97.76 36.02
CA SER A 15 -62.68 98.43 34.98
C SER A 15 -62.77 97.67 33.66
N LYS A 16 -63.53 98.24 32.73
CA LYS A 16 -63.36 97.96 31.30
C LYS A 16 -61.95 98.41 30.88
N PRO A 17 -61.38 97.74 29.89
CA PRO A 17 -60.95 98.46 28.68
C PRO A 17 -61.30 97.64 27.41
N PRO A 18 -61.05 98.10 26.17
CA PRO A 18 -62.13 98.40 25.22
C PRO A 18 -62.15 97.47 23.98
N THR A 19 -63.19 97.70 23.20
CA THR A 19 -63.75 97.04 22.02
C THR A 19 -62.83 96.82 20.81
N TYR A 20 -63.07 95.75 20.03
CA TYR A 20 -62.86 95.67 18.57
C TYR A 20 -64.03 94.92 17.87
N ALA A 21 -64.22 95.22 16.57
CA ALA A 21 -65.42 95.13 15.71
C ALA A 21 -66.01 93.72 15.36
N PRO A 22 -67.21 93.60 14.72
CA PRO A 22 -67.95 92.34 14.54
C PRO A 22 -67.85 91.74 13.11
N PRO A 23 -68.11 90.42 12.93
CA PRO A 23 -68.73 89.99 11.66
C PRO A 23 -69.73 88.81 11.75
N THR A 24 -70.84 89.02 11.02
CA THR A 24 -71.64 88.16 10.11
C THR A 24 -72.29 86.82 10.55
N LYS A 25 -73.46 86.58 9.90
CA LYS A 25 -74.58 85.67 10.27
C LYS A 25 -74.32 84.16 10.08
N PRO A 26 -75.08 83.28 10.77
CA PRO A 26 -75.03 81.82 10.61
C PRO A 26 -75.97 81.27 9.51
N PRO A 27 -75.60 80.17 8.81
CA PRO A 27 -76.47 79.49 7.84
C PRO A 27 -77.14 78.20 8.35
N THR A 28 -78.11 77.79 7.53
CA THR A 28 -79.27 76.89 7.67
C THR A 28 -78.96 75.37 7.70
N TYR A 29 -79.82 74.57 8.34
CA TYR A 29 -79.79 73.09 8.32
C TYR A 29 -80.81 72.48 7.34
N ALA A 30 -80.42 71.41 6.64
CA ALA A 30 -81.20 70.64 5.64
C ALA A 30 -81.38 69.16 6.09
N PRO A 31 -82.35 68.39 5.52
CA PRO A 31 -82.86 67.13 6.09
C PRO A 31 -81.95 65.90 5.87
N PRO A 32 -82.19 64.77 6.59
CA PRO A 32 -81.25 63.65 6.66
C PRO A 32 -81.24 62.74 5.40
N PRO A 33 -80.07 62.24 4.98
CA PRO A 33 -79.92 61.32 3.85
C PRO A 33 -80.16 59.83 4.22
N LYS A 34 -80.55 59.03 3.22
CA LYS A 34 -80.76 57.57 3.31
C LYS A 34 -79.45 56.79 3.59
N PRO A 35 -79.51 55.63 4.25
CA PRO A 35 -78.32 54.83 4.54
C PRO A 35 -77.71 54.19 3.27
N PRO A 36 -76.37 54.20 3.13
CA PRO A 36 -75.67 53.60 2.00
C PRO A 36 -75.56 52.07 2.11
N VAL A 37 -75.80 51.38 0.98
CA VAL A 37 -75.51 49.95 0.81
C VAL A 37 -74.09 49.82 0.24
N TYR A 38 -73.17 49.26 1.03
CA TYR A 38 -71.81 48.96 0.56
C TYR A 38 -71.67 47.46 0.28
N PRO A 39 -71.24 47.06 -0.95
CA PRO A 39 -70.91 45.68 -1.25
C PRO A 39 -69.62 45.22 -0.53
N PRO A 40 -69.48 43.91 -0.27
CA PRO A 40 -68.47 43.38 0.65
C PRO A 40 -67.04 43.52 0.13
N THR A 41 -66.16 43.98 1.00
CA THR A 41 -64.71 44.13 0.80
C THR A 41 -64.05 42.75 0.62
N LYS A 42 -63.40 42.52 -0.53
CA LYS A 42 -62.51 41.36 -0.71
C LYS A 42 -61.19 41.62 0.04
N PRO A 43 -60.66 40.66 0.81
CA PRO A 43 -59.39 40.81 1.50
C PRO A 43 -58.19 40.82 0.52
N PRO A 44 -57.06 41.46 0.87
CA PRO A 44 -55.90 41.59 -0.01
C PRO A 44 -55.19 40.26 -0.24
N THR A 45 -54.91 39.94 -1.50
CA THR A 45 -54.14 38.76 -1.91
C THR A 45 -52.64 39.01 -1.65
N ALA A 46 -52.05 38.32 -0.67
CA ALA A 46 -50.60 38.27 -0.51
C ALA A 46 -49.96 37.42 -1.64
N PRO A 47 -48.77 37.78 -2.15
CA PRO A 47 -48.07 36.98 -3.15
C PRO A 47 -47.58 35.65 -2.55
N PRO A 48 -47.51 34.56 -3.34
CA PRO A 48 -47.12 33.25 -2.84
C PRO A 48 -45.63 33.22 -2.47
N THR A 49 -45.34 32.78 -1.25
CA THR A 49 -43.99 32.53 -0.75
C THR A 49 -43.43 31.28 -1.45
N LYS A 50 -42.24 31.36 -2.05
CA LYS A 50 -41.56 30.17 -2.62
C LYS A 50 -41.24 29.17 -1.49
N PRO A 51 -41.33 27.85 -1.74
CA PRO A 51 -40.88 26.85 -0.79
C PRO A 51 -39.37 26.96 -0.51
N PRO A 52 -38.89 26.57 0.68
CA PRO A 52 -37.47 26.52 0.98
C PRO A 52 -36.77 25.52 0.06
N VAL A 53 -35.71 25.95 -0.63
CA VAL A 53 -34.84 25.04 -1.39
C VAL A 53 -33.92 24.36 -0.39
N HIS A 54 -34.12 23.06 -0.15
CA HIS A 54 -33.17 22.25 0.61
C HIS A 54 -31.84 22.16 -0.16
N PRO A 55 -30.67 22.22 0.50
CA PRO A 55 -29.40 21.96 -0.15
C PRO A 55 -29.36 20.49 -0.66
N PRO A 56 -28.64 20.21 -1.76
CA PRO A 56 -28.54 18.85 -2.28
C PRO A 56 -27.80 17.97 -1.27
N THR A 57 -28.48 16.95 -0.77
CA THR A 57 -27.87 15.90 0.05
C THR A 57 -27.05 14.99 -0.86
N TYR A 58 -25.73 15.16 -0.88
CA TYR A 58 -24.85 14.22 -1.56
C TYR A 58 -24.82 12.89 -0.79
N PRO A 59 -24.93 11.73 -1.45
CA PRO A 59 -24.71 10.45 -0.80
C PRO A 59 -23.27 10.38 -0.28
N PRO A 60 -23.03 9.69 0.85
CA PRO A 60 -21.68 9.52 1.38
C PRO A 60 -20.77 8.83 0.34
N PRO A 61 -19.47 9.18 0.29
CA PRO A 61 -18.53 8.52 -0.61
C PRO A 61 -18.55 7.01 -0.35
N SER A 62 -18.84 6.23 -1.40
CA SER A 62 -18.79 4.78 -1.32
C SER A 62 -17.38 4.34 -0.90
N PRO A 63 -17.21 3.45 0.09
CA PRO A 63 -15.89 3.01 0.52
C PRO A 63 -15.15 2.39 -0.66
N SER A 64 -13.92 2.85 -0.89
CA SER A 64 -13.08 2.33 -1.96
C SER A 64 -12.88 0.82 -1.77
N PRO A 65 -12.85 0.02 -2.85
CA PRO A 65 -12.56 -1.40 -2.76
C PRO A 65 -11.26 -1.64 -1.98
N PRO A 66 -11.21 -2.64 -1.08
CA PRO A 66 -9.98 -2.96 -0.36
C PRO A 66 -8.86 -3.23 -1.38
N LYS A 67 -7.73 -2.54 -1.20
CA LYS A 67 -6.55 -2.75 -2.04
C LYS A 67 -6.19 -4.24 -2.01
N PRO A 68 -5.89 -4.86 -3.17
CA PRO A 68 -5.48 -6.25 -3.19
C PRO A 68 -4.24 -6.45 -2.31
N PRO A 69 -4.11 -7.62 -1.64
CA PRO A 69 -2.96 -7.91 -0.82
C PRO A 69 -1.69 -7.74 -1.66
N THR A 70 -0.83 -6.81 -1.23
CA THR A 70 0.46 -6.59 -1.87
C THR A 70 1.40 -7.71 -1.40
N TYR A 71 1.50 -8.77 -2.19
CA TYR A 71 2.50 -9.80 -1.96
C TYR A 71 3.88 -9.20 -2.25
N PRO A 72 4.86 -9.29 -1.33
CA PRO A 72 6.22 -8.88 -1.63
C PRO A 72 6.69 -9.66 -2.86
N LYS A 73 7.05 -8.93 -3.92
CA LYS A 73 7.60 -9.55 -5.13
C LYS A 73 8.82 -10.38 -4.71
N PRO A 74 8.92 -11.65 -5.13
CA PRO A 74 10.06 -12.47 -4.76
C PRO A 74 11.35 -11.76 -5.17
N GLN A 75 12.18 -11.42 -4.18
CA GLN A 75 13.40 -10.68 -4.43
C GLN A 75 14.40 -11.59 -5.14
N ARG A 76 15.08 -11.04 -6.15
CA ARG A 76 16.14 -11.75 -6.86
C ARG A 76 17.38 -11.77 -5.98
N SER A 77 17.88 -12.95 -5.71
CA SER A 77 19.14 -13.15 -4.99
C SER A 77 20.18 -13.72 -5.94
N LEU A 78 21.44 -13.45 -5.64
CA LEU A 78 22.58 -14.08 -6.31
C LEU A 78 22.66 -15.56 -5.92
N VAL A 79 23.29 -16.36 -6.78
CA VAL A 79 23.39 -17.81 -6.61
C VAL A 79 24.81 -18.16 -6.19
N ALA A 80 24.95 -18.79 -5.02
CA ALA A 80 26.17 -19.43 -4.58
C ALA A 80 25.94 -20.94 -4.51
N VAL A 81 26.91 -21.74 -4.95
CA VAL A 81 26.80 -23.20 -4.97
C VAL A 81 27.96 -23.81 -4.22
N GLN A 82 27.67 -24.80 -3.39
CA GLN A 82 28.67 -25.57 -2.67
C GLN A 82 28.47 -27.07 -2.85
N GLY A 83 29.55 -27.82 -2.66
CA GLY A 83 29.54 -29.27 -2.68
C GLY A 83 30.92 -29.83 -2.35
N VAL A 84 31.01 -31.16 -2.39
CA VAL A 84 32.25 -31.88 -2.13
C VAL A 84 32.53 -32.89 -3.22
N VAL A 85 33.80 -33.15 -3.49
CA VAL A 85 34.26 -34.10 -4.51
C VAL A 85 35.23 -35.10 -3.90
N PHE A 86 34.94 -36.37 -4.14
CA PHE A 86 35.73 -37.49 -3.65
C PHE A 86 36.36 -38.31 -4.77
N CYS A 87 37.36 -39.10 -4.40
CA CYS A 87 37.86 -40.22 -5.14
C CYS A 87 37.31 -41.50 -4.51
N LYS A 88 36.61 -42.33 -5.28
CA LYS A 88 36.10 -43.61 -4.74
C LYS A 88 37.26 -44.55 -4.43
N SER A 89 37.04 -45.42 -3.46
CA SER A 89 37.98 -46.49 -3.14
C SER A 89 37.97 -47.55 -4.23
N CYS A 90 39.12 -48.16 -4.51
CA CYS A 90 39.23 -49.28 -5.43
C CYS A 90 38.36 -50.48 -5.06
N LYS A 91 38.10 -50.68 -3.76
CA LYS A 91 37.20 -51.74 -3.28
C LYS A 91 35.77 -51.58 -3.80
N TYR A 92 35.37 -50.35 -4.12
CA TYR A 92 34.02 -49.99 -4.51
C TYR A 92 34.00 -49.25 -5.86
N ALA A 93 34.95 -49.58 -6.74
CA ALA A 93 34.97 -49.06 -8.10
C ALA A 93 33.67 -49.47 -8.82
N GLY A 94 33.02 -48.51 -9.48
CA GLY A 94 31.78 -48.75 -10.24
C GLY A 94 30.49 -48.87 -9.41
N SER A 95 30.53 -48.94 -8.08
CA SER A 95 29.32 -49.01 -7.24
C SER A 95 28.92 -47.64 -6.68
N ASP A 96 27.64 -47.33 -6.52
CA ASP A 96 27.19 -45.99 -6.08
C ASP A 96 27.38 -45.74 -4.57
N THR A 97 28.62 -45.82 -4.09
CA THR A 97 28.99 -45.62 -2.68
C THR A 97 30.21 -44.72 -2.53
N LEU A 98 30.26 -44.04 -1.38
CA LEU A 98 31.37 -43.22 -0.92
C LEU A 98 32.15 -43.88 0.23
N LEU A 99 31.89 -45.15 0.52
CA LEU A 99 32.61 -45.88 1.57
C LEU A 99 34.10 -45.95 1.24
N GLY A 100 34.94 -45.49 2.16
CA GLY A 100 36.40 -45.42 1.98
C GLY A 100 36.85 -44.43 0.90
N ALA A 101 35.96 -43.57 0.40
CA ALA A 101 36.31 -42.52 -0.55
C ALA A 101 37.14 -41.42 0.15
N LYS A 102 38.06 -40.80 -0.60
CA LYS A 102 38.96 -39.76 -0.09
C LYS A 102 38.70 -38.42 -0.77
N PRO A 103 38.75 -37.28 -0.07
CA PRO A 103 38.55 -35.98 -0.70
C PRO A 103 39.64 -35.71 -1.74
N ILE A 104 39.29 -34.99 -2.81
CA ILE A 104 40.25 -34.61 -3.86
C ILE A 104 40.54 -33.11 -3.76
N LEU A 105 41.80 -32.75 -3.53
CA LEU A 105 42.27 -31.38 -3.69
C LEU A 105 42.41 -31.03 -5.17
N GLY A 106 41.86 -29.89 -5.59
CA GLY A 106 42.09 -29.33 -6.91
C GLY A 106 41.28 -29.95 -8.04
N ALA A 107 40.32 -30.84 -7.74
CA ALA A 107 39.32 -31.28 -8.73
C ALA A 107 38.51 -30.07 -9.23
N THR A 108 38.29 -30.02 -10.55
CA THR A 108 37.57 -28.94 -11.22
C THR A 108 36.12 -29.36 -11.45
N VAL A 109 35.20 -28.49 -11.02
CA VAL A 109 33.76 -28.60 -11.27
C VAL A 109 33.28 -27.44 -12.12
N LYS A 110 32.18 -27.64 -12.83
CA LYS A 110 31.55 -26.62 -13.68
C LYS A 110 30.07 -26.48 -13.36
N LEU A 111 29.67 -25.26 -13.03
CA LEU A 111 28.29 -24.81 -13.07
C LEU A 111 27.92 -24.45 -14.51
N THR A 112 26.80 -24.97 -14.97
CA THR A 112 26.20 -24.64 -16.28
C THR A 112 24.75 -24.24 -16.08
N CYS A 113 24.39 -23.03 -16.48
CA CYS A 113 23.01 -22.55 -16.46
C CYS A 113 22.49 -22.36 -17.88
N LYS A 114 21.39 -23.05 -18.20
CA LYS A 114 20.69 -22.92 -19.47
C LYS A 114 19.65 -21.79 -19.37
N ASN A 115 20.09 -20.54 -19.50
CA ASN A 115 19.18 -19.42 -19.67
C ASN A 115 18.76 -19.31 -21.15
N THR A 116 17.59 -18.74 -21.46
CA THR A 116 16.90 -18.82 -22.76
C THR A 116 17.67 -18.23 -23.95
N LYS A 117 18.69 -17.39 -23.73
CA LYS A 117 19.54 -16.85 -24.81
C LYS A 117 21.01 -17.24 -24.74
N TYR A 118 21.59 -17.41 -23.56
CA TYR A 118 23.03 -17.65 -23.39
C TYR A 118 23.30 -18.68 -22.31
N LYS A 119 24.20 -19.61 -22.62
CA LYS A 119 24.75 -20.54 -21.63
C LYS A 119 25.66 -19.74 -20.70
N GLN A 120 25.38 -19.77 -19.41
CA GLN A 120 26.24 -19.16 -18.40
C GLN A 120 27.02 -20.28 -17.72
N GLU A 121 28.34 -20.14 -17.66
CA GLU A 121 29.22 -21.12 -17.04
C GLU A 121 30.10 -20.46 -15.99
N ALA A 122 30.42 -21.21 -14.94
CA ALA A 122 31.44 -20.86 -13.96
C ALA A 122 32.14 -22.14 -13.52
N THR A 123 33.43 -22.05 -13.23
CA THR A 123 34.22 -23.19 -12.75
C THR A 123 34.81 -22.89 -11.38
N ALA A 124 35.05 -23.95 -10.62
CA ALA A 124 35.74 -23.86 -9.35
C ALA A 124 36.62 -25.09 -9.13
N LYS A 125 37.67 -24.90 -8.34
CA LYS A 125 38.52 -25.98 -7.85
C LYS A 125 38.18 -26.28 -6.40
N THR A 126 38.30 -27.54 -6.05
CA THR A 126 38.10 -28.03 -4.68
C THR A 126 39.32 -27.75 -3.80
N ASP A 127 39.08 -27.59 -2.52
CA ASP A 127 40.09 -27.43 -1.48
C ASP A 127 40.61 -28.78 -0.95
N LYS A 128 41.41 -28.74 0.11
CA LYS A 128 42.02 -29.93 0.74
C LYS A 128 41.01 -30.94 1.30
N ASN A 129 39.80 -30.48 1.60
CA ASN A 129 38.70 -31.32 2.09
C ASN A 129 37.81 -31.80 0.93
N GLY A 130 38.20 -31.55 -0.32
CA GLY A 130 37.39 -31.81 -1.50
C GLY A 130 36.21 -30.85 -1.63
N TYR A 131 36.13 -29.80 -0.81
CA TYR A 131 35.03 -28.86 -0.81
C TYR A 131 35.23 -27.80 -1.88
N PHE A 132 34.16 -27.42 -2.57
CA PHE A 132 34.17 -26.28 -3.47
C PHE A 132 33.04 -25.32 -3.11
N PHE A 133 33.32 -24.04 -3.33
CA PHE A 133 32.34 -22.98 -3.30
C PHE A 133 32.50 -22.14 -4.56
N LEU A 134 31.41 -21.91 -5.28
CA LEU A 134 31.42 -21.17 -6.53
C LEU A 134 30.23 -20.21 -6.57
N GLN A 135 30.47 -19.00 -7.07
CA GLN A 135 29.40 -18.04 -7.33
C GLN A 135 29.02 -18.13 -8.80
N ALA A 136 27.72 -18.17 -9.07
CA ALA A 136 27.23 -18.08 -10.44
C ALA A 136 27.54 -16.67 -11.01
N PRO A 137 27.62 -16.54 -12.35
CA PRO A 137 27.69 -15.22 -12.98
C PRO A 137 26.53 -14.34 -12.52
N LYS A 138 26.77 -13.04 -12.34
CA LYS A 138 25.78 -12.07 -11.80
C LYS A 138 24.49 -11.98 -12.63
N THR A 139 24.53 -12.45 -13.88
CA THR A 139 23.39 -12.57 -14.79
C THR A 139 22.40 -13.67 -14.38
N VAL A 140 22.84 -14.64 -13.58
CA VAL A 140 22.03 -15.74 -13.05
C VAL A 140 21.56 -15.39 -11.65
N THR A 141 20.24 -15.36 -11.47
CA THR A 141 19.59 -15.11 -10.18
C THR A 141 18.87 -16.35 -9.69
N SER A 142 18.38 -16.31 -8.45
CA SER A 142 17.57 -17.38 -7.84
C SER A 142 16.43 -17.90 -8.74
N PHE A 143 15.86 -17.04 -9.59
CA PHE A 143 14.79 -17.43 -10.52
C PHE A 143 15.28 -18.34 -11.64
N GLY A 144 16.55 -18.22 -12.03
CA GLY A 144 17.19 -19.06 -13.05
C GLY A 144 17.91 -20.28 -12.49
N ALA A 145 18.06 -20.37 -11.17
CA ALA A 145 18.85 -21.42 -10.51
C ALA A 145 18.33 -22.84 -10.81
N HIS A 146 17.03 -23.00 -11.00
CA HIS A 146 16.41 -24.29 -11.37
C HIS A 146 16.83 -24.81 -12.75
N LYS A 147 17.42 -23.97 -13.62
CA LYS A 147 17.98 -24.36 -14.92
C LYS A 147 19.49 -24.55 -14.88
N CYS A 148 20.09 -24.48 -13.70
CA CYS A 148 21.50 -24.67 -13.49
C CYS A 148 21.80 -26.09 -13.03
N THR A 149 22.93 -26.62 -13.52
CA THR A 149 23.47 -27.90 -13.07
C THR A 149 24.97 -27.77 -12.78
N VAL A 150 25.47 -28.62 -11.88
CA VAL A 150 26.91 -28.74 -11.64
C VAL A 150 27.38 -30.12 -12.07
N SER A 151 28.49 -30.17 -12.81
CA SER A 151 29.14 -31.42 -13.22
C SER A 151 30.65 -31.38 -12.93
N LEU A 152 31.24 -32.55 -12.79
CA LEU A 152 32.67 -32.77 -12.78
C LEU A 152 33.27 -32.40 -14.14
N VAL A 153 34.50 -31.89 -14.13
CA VAL A 153 35.27 -31.61 -15.35
C VAL A 153 36.55 -32.44 -15.35
N SER A 154 37.36 -32.31 -14.32
CA SER A 154 38.66 -32.98 -14.24
C SER A 154 39.13 -33.14 -12.80
N SER A 155 40.07 -34.07 -12.61
CA SER A 155 40.77 -34.30 -11.35
C SER A 155 42.27 -34.24 -11.60
N PRO A 156 43.05 -33.62 -10.68
CA PRO A 156 44.50 -33.60 -10.79
C PRO A 156 45.15 -34.95 -10.46
N MET A 157 44.41 -35.89 -9.86
CA MET A 157 44.92 -37.20 -9.51
C MET A 157 44.81 -38.16 -10.70
N ALA A 158 45.94 -38.58 -11.27
CA ALA A 158 45.96 -39.56 -12.37
C ALA A 158 45.34 -40.92 -12.00
N LYS A 159 45.45 -41.31 -10.72
CA LYS A 159 44.81 -42.53 -10.19
C LYS A 159 43.30 -42.38 -9.98
N CYS A 160 42.73 -41.19 -10.20
CA CYS A 160 41.32 -40.90 -9.93
C CYS A 160 40.78 -39.77 -10.81
N SER A 161 40.74 -40.02 -12.12
CA SER A 161 40.39 -39.03 -13.15
C SER A 161 39.18 -39.40 -13.99
N LYS A 162 38.71 -40.65 -13.91
CA LYS A 162 37.54 -41.09 -14.67
C LYS A 162 36.27 -40.50 -14.05
N LEU A 163 35.48 -39.77 -14.85
CA LEU A 163 34.23 -39.18 -14.36
C LEU A 163 33.25 -40.29 -13.95
N SER A 164 32.61 -40.12 -12.78
CA SER A 164 31.47 -40.93 -12.35
C SER A 164 30.19 -40.11 -12.42
N ASN A 165 29.05 -40.80 -12.61
CA ASN A 165 27.74 -40.16 -12.55
C ASN A 165 27.08 -40.20 -11.16
N LEU A 166 27.84 -40.54 -10.12
CA LEU A 166 27.35 -40.50 -8.74
C LEU A 166 26.73 -39.13 -8.43
N HIS A 167 25.49 -39.12 -7.95
CA HIS A 167 24.68 -37.91 -7.69
C HIS A 167 24.60 -36.91 -8.86
N GLY A 168 24.72 -37.38 -10.11
CA GLY A 168 24.69 -36.52 -11.29
C GLY A 168 26.04 -35.85 -11.61
N GLY A 169 27.15 -36.32 -11.03
CA GLY A 169 28.48 -35.74 -11.26
C GLY A 169 28.90 -35.67 -12.74
N LEU A 170 28.41 -36.57 -13.60
CA LEU A 170 28.71 -36.56 -15.05
C LEU A 170 27.61 -35.84 -15.86
N LYS A 171 26.34 -36.22 -15.65
CA LYS A 171 25.20 -35.68 -16.41
C LYS A 171 24.81 -34.25 -16.00
N GLY A 172 25.26 -33.81 -14.83
CA GLY A 172 24.89 -32.56 -14.20
C GLY A 172 23.87 -32.77 -13.07
N ALA A 173 24.22 -32.38 -11.86
CA ALA A 173 23.35 -32.41 -10.70
C ALA A 173 22.54 -31.12 -10.58
N THR A 174 21.26 -31.24 -10.22
CA THR A 174 20.40 -30.10 -9.96
C THR A 174 20.77 -29.42 -8.64
N LEU A 175 20.58 -28.10 -8.61
CA LEU A 175 20.84 -27.30 -7.42
C LEU A 175 19.71 -27.46 -6.39
N ARG A 176 20.04 -27.82 -5.15
CA ARG A 176 19.11 -27.82 -4.01
C ARG A 176 19.28 -26.54 -3.20
N PRO A 177 18.24 -25.72 -2.99
CA PRO A 177 18.36 -24.50 -2.18
C PRO A 177 18.58 -24.82 -0.70
N GLU A 178 19.43 -24.02 -0.08
CA GLU A 178 19.70 -23.96 1.36
C GLU A 178 19.31 -22.57 1.91
N LYS A 179 19.75 -22.27 3.14
CA LYS A 179 19.48 -20.99 3.78
C LYS A 179 20.06 -19.81 2.97
N PRO A 180 19.28 -18.71 2.82
CA PRO A 180 19.79 -17.47 2.26
C PRO A 180 20.81 -16.83 3.22
N PHE A 181 21.72 -16.05 2.67
CA PHE A 181 22.71 -15.29 3.45
C PHE A 181 23.03 -13.96 2.75
N THR A 182 23.56 -13.02 3.52
CA THR A 182 23.99 -11.72 2.99
C THR A 182 25.51 -11.65 3.03
N ALA A 183 26.13 -11.39 1.89
CA ALA A 183 27.56 -11.13 1.78
C ALA A 183 27.78 -9.83 1.03
N ASN A 184 28.68 -8.97 1.53
CA ASN A 184 29.01 -7.69 0.91
C ASN A 184 27.78 -6.81 0.60
N LYS A 185 26.79 -6.79 1.51
CA LYS A 185 25.50 -6.07 1.35
C LYS A 185 24.62 -6.58 0.19
N LEU A 186 24.92 -7.76 -0.38
CA LEU A 186 24.13 -8.39 -1.44
C LEU A 186 23.46 -9.67 -0.92
N PRO A 187 22.19 -9.93 -1.30
CA PRO A 187 21.48 -11.14 -0.91
C PRO A 187 21.91 -12.32 -1.80
N PHE A 188 22.28 -13.43 -1.17
CA PHE A 188 22.59 -14.70 -1.81
C PHE A 188 21.65 -15.80 -1.34
N ILE A 189 21.38 -16.75 -2.21
CA ILE A 189 20.86 -18.06 -1.83
C ILE A 189 21.97 -19.07 -2.03
N LEU A 190 22.28 -19.81 -0.98
CA LEU A 190 23.19 -20.94 -1.04
C LEU A 190 22.45 -22.13 -1.65
N TYR A 191 23.10 -22.84 -2.55
CA TYR A 191 22.63 -24.09 -3.10
C TYR A 191 23.65 -25.19 -2.84
N THR A 192 23.16 -26.37 -2.52
CA THR A 192 23.96 -27.59 -2.37
C THR A 192 23.73 -28.50 -3.57
N VAL A 193 24.77 -29.28 -3.88
CA VAL A 193 24.68 -30.43 -4.78
C VAL A 193 25.19 -31.66 -4.03
N GLY A 194 24.76 -32.85 -4.49
CA GLY A 194 25.20 -34.10 -3.90
C GLY A 194 26.73 -34.26 -3.97
N PRO A 195 27.34 -34.99 -3.03
CA PRO A 195 28.77 -35.26 -3.08
C PRO A 195 29.09 -35.98 -4.38
N PHE A 196 30.00 -35.42 -5.18
CA PHE A 196 30.42 -36.05 -6.42
C PHE A 196 31.61 -36.96 -6.17
N ALA A 197 31.87 -37.86 -7.12
CA ALA A 197 33.09 -38.62 -7.09
C ALA A 197 33.65 -38.95 -8.46
N PHE A 198 34.97 -39.10 -8.52
CA PHE A 198 35.65 -39.74 -9.64
C PHE A 198 35.82 -41.24 -9.37
N GLU A 199 35.82 -42.03 -10.44
CA GLU A 199 36.18 -43.43 -10.38
C GLU A 199 37.72 -43.58 -10.28
N PRO A 200 38.21 -44.48 -9.42
CA PRO A 200 39.63 -44.77 -9.31
C PRO A 200 40.11 -45.62 -10.47
N LYS A 201 41.41 -45.56 -10.74
CA LYS A 201 42.14 -46.53 -11.56
C LYS A 201 42.87 -47.50 -10.63
N CYS A 202 42.39 -48.72 -10.61
CA CYS A 202 42.89 -49.80 -9.75
C CYS A 202 43.84 -50.67 -10.55
N TYR A 203 44.98 -50.99 -9.95
CA TYR A 203 46.02 -51.87 -10.51
C TYR A 203 46.24 -53.00 -9.52
#